data_AF-A0AAU6UZR9-F1
#
_entry.id   AF-A0AAU6UZR9-F1
#
_cell.length_a   1.000
_cell.length_b   1.000
_cell.length_c   1.000
_cell.angle_alpha   90.00
_cell.angle_beta   90.00
_cell.angle_gamma   90.00
#
_symmetry.space_group_name_H-M   'P 1'
#
loop_
_entity.id
_entity.type
_entity.pdbx_description
1 polymer ?
#
loop_
_entity_poly.entity_id
_entity_poly.type
_entity_poly.pdbx_seq_one_letter_code
_entity_poly.pdbx_strand_id
1 'polypeptide(L)'
;MNVDKAKKRILKRVQRGFKGYPQISLEYFGKTTDFATEVVITFIAEENAEPQIQRFTSDKDVREDESIQSVLLKIIERAEAATVLESREVSVC
;
A
#
# COMPACT_ATOMS: atom_id res chain seq x y z
N MET A 1 -4.39 -14.24 -8.09
CA MET A 1 -5.37 -13.78 -7.08
C MET A 1 -6.05 -12.55 -7.65
N ASN A 2 -7.35 -12.54 -7.93
CA ASN A 2 -7.99 -11.42 -8.62
C ASN A 2 -7.74 -10.05 -7.93
N VAL A 3 -7.35 -9.03 -8.72
CA VAL A 3 -7.08 -7.63 -8.32
C VAL A 3 -8.19 -7.06 -7.45
N ASP A 4 -9.46 -7.21 -7.84
CA ASP A 4 -10.62 -6.68 -7.10
C ASP A 4 -10.71 -7.28 -5.69
N LYS A 5 -10.35 -8.56 -5.57
CA LYS A 5 -10.32 -9.25 -4.27
C LYS A 5 -9.18 -8.73 -3.41
N ALA A 6 -8.02 -8.43 -3.99
CA ALA A 6 -6.88 -7.85 -3.27
C ALA A 6 -7.24 -6.45 -2.75
N LYS A 7 -7.70 -5.56 -3.62
CA LYS A 7 -8.17 -4.20 -3.28
C LYS A 7 -9.22 -4.22 -2.18
N LYS A 8 -10.24 -5.09 -2.30
CA LYS A 8 -11.29 -5.20 -1.27
C LYS A 8 -10.74 -5.64 0.08
N ARG A 9 -9.70 -6.47 0.13
CA ARG A 9 -9.06 -6.89 1.39
C ARG A 9 -8.22 -5.77 1.99
N ILE A 10 -7.47 -5.02 1.17
CA ILE A 10 -6.71 -3.84 1.60
C ILE A 10 -7.67 -2.78 2.13
N LEU A 11 -8.73 -2.45 1.38
CA LEU A 11 -9.75 -1.50 1.81
C LEU A 11 -10.37 -1.86 3.17
N LYS A 12 -10.67 -3.15 3.40
CA LYS A 12 -11.16 -3.64 4.69
C LYS A 12 -10.16 -3.46 5.84
N ARG A 13 -8.85 -3.47 5.56
CA ARG A 13 -7.81 -3.18 6.56
C ARG A 13 -7.76 -1.69 6.84
N VAL A 14 -7.78 -0.85 5.80
CA VAL A 14 -7.79 0.62 5.92
C VAL A 14 -8.99 1.11 6.71
N GLN A 15 -10.18 0.56 6.45
CA GLN A 15 -11.42 0.92 7.16
C GLN A 15 -11.43 0.57 8.65
N ARG A 16 -10.46 -0.22 9.15
CA ARG A 16 -10.34 -0.48 10.61
C ARG A 16 -9.80 0.72 11.37
N GLY A 17 -9.27 1.73 10.67
CA GLY A 17 -8.66 2.91 11.26
C GLY A 17 -7.32 2.61 11.91
N PHE A 18 -6.80 3.63 12.61
CA PHE A 18 -5.56 3.52 13.36
C PHE A 18 -5.75 2.67 14.63
N LYS A 19 -4.92 1.63 14.78
CA LYS A 19 -4.92 0.72 15.95
C LYS A 19 -3.53 0.55 16.55
N GLY A 20 -2.61 1.47 16.28
CA GLY A 20 -1.22 1.39 16.72
C GLY A 20 -0.33 0.69 15.69
N TYR A 21 0.79 0.14 16.19
CA TYR A 21 1.84 -0.46 15.38
C TYR A 21 1.81 -2.01 15.50
N PRO A 22 2.35 -2.75 14.51
CA PRO A 22 3.03 -2.27 13.31
C PRO A 22 2.08 -1.57 12.31
N GLN A 23 2.57 -0.49 11.70
CA GLN A 23 1.84 0.32 10.73
C GLN A 23 2.42 0.09 9.33
N ILE A 24 1.53 -0.01 8.34
CA ILE A 24 1.89 0.10 6.92
C ILE A 24 1.18 1.30 6.32
N SER A 25 1.88 2.13 5.54
CA SER A 25 1.27 3.10 4.62
C SER A 25 1.56 2.73 3.17
N LEU A 26 0.57 2.99 2.31
CA LEU A 26 0.64 2.85 0.87
C LEU A 26 0.44 4.22 0.23
N GLU A 27 1.38 4.66 -0.58
CA GLU A 27 1.35 5.93 -1.28
C GLU A 27 1.60 5.70 -2.78
N TYR A 28 0.80 6.33 -3.64
CA TYR A 28 0.88 6.14 -5.08
C TYR A 28 1.50 7.36 -5.75
N PHE A 29 2.35 7.10 -6.74
CA PHE A 29 3.08 8.12 -7.50
C PHE A 29 2.93 7.87 -9.00
N GLY A 30 2.92 8.95 -9.78
CA GLY A 30 2.80 8.84 -11.23
C GLY A 30 2.96 10.17 -11.94
N LYS A 31 2.89 10.12 -13.27
CA LYS A 31 2.85 11.32 -14.13
C LYS A 31 1.49 12.02 -14.06
N THR A 32 0.47 11.17 -13.94
CA THR A 32 -0.96 11.37 -13.74
C THR A 32 -1.43 11.56 -12.31
N THR A 33 -2.42 12.41 -11.99
CA THR A 33 -3.27 12.16 -10.80
C THR A 33 -4.14 10.90 -10.96
N ASP A 34 -4.38 10.51 -12.22
CA ASP A 34 -5.27 9.40 -12.56
C ASP A 34 -4.52 8.11 -12.86
N PHE A 35 -3.20 8.16 -12.99
CA PHE A 35 -2.38 7.03 -13.40
C PHE A 35 -1.14 6.87 -12.52
N ALA A 36 -1.16 5.85 -11.66
CA ALA A 36 -0.06 5.55 -10.75
C ALA A 36 0.91 4.54 -11.38
N THR A 37 2.13 4.97 -11.68
CA THR A 37 3.20 4.07 -12.16
C THR A 37 4.01 3.47 -11.03
N GLU A 38 3.80 3.95 -9.81
CA GLU A 38 4.57 3.55 -8.64
C GLU A 38 3.71 3.51 -7.38
N VAL A 39 4.05 2.56 -6.50
CA VAL A 39 3.57 2.51 -5.13
C VAL A 39 4.76 2.42 -4.18
N VAL A 40 4.76 3.30 -3.18
CA VAL A 40 5.68 3.29 -2.05
C VAL A 40 4.95 2.68 -0.86
N ILE A 41 5.60 1.70 -0.24
CA ILE A 41 5.15 1.07 1.00
C ILE A 41 6.09 1.51 2.10
N THR A 42 5.53 2.05 3.17
CA THR A 42 6.30 2.39 4.37
C THR A 42 5.82 1.53 5.52
N PHE A 43 6.74 0.77 6.11
CA PHE A 43 6.49 -0.03 7.31
C PHE A 43 7.14 0.63 8.52
N ILE A 44 6.40 0.76 9.62
CA ILE A 44 6.88 1.27 10.89
C ILE A 44 6.54 0.24 11.97
N ALA A 45 7.56 -0.29 12.64
CA ALA A 45 7.40 -1.40 13.59
C ALA A 45 6.78 -0.96 14.93
N GLU A 46 7.15 0.22 15.42
CA GLU A 46 6.70 0.80 16.69
C GLU A 46 6.77 2.34 16.63
N GLU A 47 6.23 3.01 17.64
CA GLU A 47 6.21 4.46 17.71
C GLU A 47 7.64 5.02 17.70
N ASN A 48 7.92 5.97 16.79
CA ASN A 48 9.24 6.55 16.54
C ASN A 48 10.31 5.61 15.96
N ALA A 49 9.96 4.37 15.57
CA ALA A 49 10.89 3.50 14.85
C ALA A 49 11.25 4.07 13.47
N GLU A 50 12.45 3.74 12.99
CA GLU A 50 12.85 4.10 11.64
C GLU A 50 11.94 3.43 10.59
N PRO A 51 11.43 4.20 9.62
CA PRO A 51 10.58 3.67 8.57
C PRO A 51 11.37 2.79 7.60
N GLN A 52 10.83 1.62 7.29
CA GLN A 52 11.34 0.77 6.21
C GLN A 52 10.51 1.02 4.95
N ILE A 53 11.19 1.47 3.90
CA ILE A 53 10.54 1.90 2.65
C ILE A 53 10.82 0.88 1.55
N GLN A 54 9.77 0.47 0.84
CA GLN A 54 9.89 -0.35 -0.35
C GLN A 54 9.09 0.26 -1.51
N ARG A 55 9.70 0.34 -2.69
CA ARG A 55 9.09 0.85 -3.91
C ARG A 55 8.81 -0.26 -4.90
N PHE A 56 7.64 -0.19 -5.53
CA PHE A 56 7.28 -1.00 -6.67
C PHE A 56 6.86 -0.10 -7.82
N THR A 57 7.36 -0.38 -9.01
CA THR A 57 7.03 0.35 -10.24
C THR A 57 6.41 -0.61 -11.24
N SER A 58 5.49 -0.11 -12.06
CA SER A 58 4.91 -0.84 -13.19
C SER A 58 4.81 0.08 -14.41
N ASP A 59 4.84 -0.53 -15.59
CA ASP A 59 4.49 0.08 -16.87
C ASP A 59 2.98 0.28 -17.04
N LYS A 60 2.18 -0.37 -16.18
CA LYS A 60 0.72 -0.21 -16.07
C LYS A 60 0.39 0.53 -14.77
N ASP A 61 -0.90 0.84 -14.58
CA ASP A 61 -1.35 1.37 -13.30
C ASP A 61 -1.11 0.32 -12.19
N VAL A 62 -0.28 0.64 -11.21
CA VAL A 62 0.07 -0.28 -10.10
C VAL A 62 -1.13 -0.68 -9.26
N ARG A 63 -2.22 0.10 -9.31
CA ARG A 63 -3.49 -0.23 -8.66
C ARG A 63 -4.17 -1.38 -9.39
N GLU A 64 -3.97 -1.53 -10.70
CA GLU A 64 -4.56 -2.59 -11.53
C GLU A 64 -3.62 -3.79 -11.75
N ASP A 65 -2.37 -3.72 -11.28
CA ASP A 65 -1.40 -4.80 -11.46
C ASP A 65 -1.62 -5.93 -10.44
N GLU A 66 -2.04 -7.11 -10.94
CA GLU A 66 -2.34 -8.28 -10.11
C GLU A 66 -1.15 -8.75 -9.26
N SER A 67 0.05 -8.66 -9.81
CA SER A 67 1.26 -9.13 -9.14
C SER A 67 1.59 -8.19 -7.99
N ILE A 68 1.55 -6.88 -8.24
CA ILE A 68 1.79 -5.85 -7.22
C ILE A 68 0.73 -5.96 -6.12
N GLN A 69 -0.56 -5.97 -6.47
CA GLN A 69 -1.64 -6.07 -5.49
C GLN A 69 -1.55 -7.33 -4.61
N SER A 70 -1.12 -8.45 -5.20
CA SER A 70 -0.87 -9.68 -4.45
C SER A 70 0.32 -9.55 -3.50
N VAL A 71 1.38 -8.85 -3.90
CA VAL A 71 2.55 -8.58 -3.05
C VAL A 71 2.19 -7.63 -1.92
N LEU A 72 1.49 -6.53 -2.18
CA LEU A 72 1.01 -5.58 -1.15
C LEU A 72 0.25 -6.30 -0.04
N LEU A 73 -0.69 -7.15 -0.42
CA LEU A 73 -1.48 -7.90 0.55
C LEU A 73 -0.61 -8.87 1.38
N LYS A 74 0.34 -9.56 0.75
CA LYS A 74 1.28 -10.45 1.45
C LYS A 74 2.16 -9.70 2.43
N ILE A 75 2.62 -8.50 2.08
CA ILE A 75 3.40 -7.64 2.97
C ILE A 75 2.55 -7.26 4.18
N ILE A 76 1.31 -6.80 3.97
CA ILE A 76 0.37 -6.46 5.05
C ILE A 76 0.10 -7.64 5.99
N GLU A 77 -0.05 -8.84 5.42
CA GLU A 77 -0.32 -10.06 6.20
C GLU A 77 0.91 -10.53 6.98
N ARG A 78 2.10 -10.51 6.36
CA ARG A 78 3.36 -10.93 7.01
C ARG A 78 3.86 -9.95 8.07
N ALA A 79 3.59 -8.67 7.88
CA ALA A 79 3.91 -7.63 8.85
C ALA A 79 2.96 -7.64 10.06
N GLU A 80 1.91 -8.47 10.03
CA GLU A 80 0.84 -8.51 11.03
C GLU A 80 0.29 -7.11 11.36
N ALA A 81 0.21 -6.25 10.33
CA ALA A 81 -0.04 -4.82 10.52
C ALA A 81 -1.34 -4.56 11.29
N ALA A 82 -1.19 -3.88 12.42
CA ALA A 82 -2.28 -3.39 13.25
C ALA A 82 -3.04 -2.27 12.52
N THR A 83 -2.28 -1.41 11.84
CA THR A 83 -2.79 -0.28 11.06
C THR A 83 -2.35 -0.37 9.60
N VAL A 84 -3.28 -0.10 8.69
CA VAL A 84 -2.98 0.08 7.26
C VAL A 84 -3.55 1.43 6.84
N LEU A 85 -2.70 2.28 6.28
CA LEU A 85 -3.05 3.56 5.69
C LEU A 85 -2.86 3.47 4.18
N GLU A 86 -3.74 4.09 3.42
CA GLU A 86 -3.68 4.12 1.96
C GLU A 86 -4.06 5.53 1.52
N SER A 87 -3.12 6.22 0.84
CA SER A 87 -3.45 7.44 0.13
C SER A 87 -4.16 7.06 -1.16
N ARG A 88 -5.37 7.58 -1.40
CA ARG A 88 -6.09 7.32 -2.66
C ARG A 88 -5.63 8.23 -3.79
N GLU A 89 -4.97 9.32 -3.44
CA GLU A 89 -4.48 10.31 -4.39
C GLU A 89 -3.15 9.83 -4.97
N VAL A 90 -2.98 10.03 -6.27
CA VAL A 90 -1.70 9.81 -6.93
C VAL A 90 -0.92 11.12 -6.87
N SER A 91 0.22 11.08 -6.19
CA SER A 91 1.14 12.21 -6.15
C SER A 91 1.84 12.35 -7.50
N VAL A 92 1.74 13.53 -8.10
CA VAL A 92 2.39 13.83 -9.38
C VAL A 92 3.83 14.20 -9.13
N CYS A 93 4.75 13.50 -9.80
CA CYS A 93 6.19 13.71 -9.70
C CYS A 93 6.89 13.60 -11.06
#